data_AF-A0A8H8P3C0-F1
#
_entry.id   AF-A0A8H8P3C0-F1
#
_cell.length_a   1.000
_cell.length_b   1.000
_cell.length_c   1.000
_cell.angle_alpha   90.00
_cell.angle_beta   90.00
_cell.angle_gamma   90.00
#
_symmetry.space_group_name_H-M   'P 1'
#
loop_
_entity.id
_entity.type
_entity.pdbx_description
1 polymer ?
#
loop_
_entity_poly.entity_id
_entity_poly.type
_entity_poly.pdbx_seq_one_letter_code
_entity_poly.pdbx_strand_id
1 'polypeptide(L)'
;MRRGLRPGGVEVITPDLVKIASKEEANPNPLADLPTQYCKFAKVFGEEEFKVLPPHWEYNIAIDLIPDAKLSPGPIYGMTDAESKALKQHIVSWTSLRGVKVAGA
;
A
#
# COMPACT_ATOMS: atom_id res chain seq x y z
N MET A 1 -29.65 -0.48 46.11
CA MET A 1 -28.91 -0.91 44.90
C MET A 1 -29.22 0.03 43.74
N ARG A 2 -28.29 0.90 43.34
CA ARG A 2 -28.37 1.66 42.07
C ARG A 2 -27.08 1.39 41.31
N ARG A 3 -27.17 0.62 40.22
CA ARG A 3 -26.05 0.42 39.29
C ARG A 3 -25.91 1.69 38.47
N GLY A 4 -24.84 2.45 38.68
CA GLY A 4 -24.51 3.61 37.86
C GLY A 4 -24.11 3.18 36.46
N LEU A 5 -24.83 3.67 35.45
CA LEU A 5 -24.44 3.60 34.04
C LEU A 5 -23.15 4.39 33.87
N ARG A 6 -22.07 3.76 33.40
CA ARG A 6 -20.92 4.50 32.86
C ARG A 6 -21.30 4.94 31.44
N PRO A 7 -21.28 6.24 31.12
CA PRO A 7 -21.40 6.67 29.73
C PRO A 7 -20.04 6.44 29.06
N GLY A 8 -19.83 5.23 28.54
CA GLY A 8 -18.75 4.96 27.59
C GLY A 8 -19.18 5.49 26.23
N GLY A 9 -18.91 6.77 25.96
CA GLY A 9 -19.05 7.34 24.63
C GLY A 9 -18.00 6.72 23.72
N VAL A 10 -18.43 5.83 22.83
CA VAL A 10 -17.60 5.40 21.70
C VAL A 10 -17.80 6.47 20.64
N GLU A 11 -16.82 7.37 20.48
CA GLU A 11 -16.83 8.35 19.40
C GLU A 11 -16.71 7.58 18.07
N VAL A 12 -17.81 7.59 17.32
CA VAL A 12 -17.87 7.02 15.98
C VAL A 12 -17.12 7.97 15.05
N ILE A 13 -15.91 7.60 14.65
CA ILE A 13 -15.13 8.35 13.66
C ILE A 13 -15.88 8.23 12.33
N THR A 14 -16.53 9.30 11.88
CA THR A 14 -17.16 9.37 10.56
C THR A 14 -16.11 9.74 9.50
N PRO A 15 -16.17 9.14 8.29
CA PRO A 15 -15.18 9.38 7.24
C PRO A 15 -15.13 10.84 6.78
N ASP A 16 -16.22 11.60 6.92
CA ASP A 16 -16.29 13.03 6.58
C ASP A 16 -15.43 13.94 7.48
N LEU A 17 -15.02 13.47 8.67
CA LEU A 17 -14.17 14.23 9.60
C LEU A 17 -12.67 14.02 9.35
N VAL A 18 -12.29 13.05 8.52
CA VAL A 18 -10.88 12.71 8.29
C VAL A 18 -10.35 13.52 7.10
N LYS A 19 -9.77 14.69 7.38
CA LYS A 19 -8.99 15.44 6.38
C LYS A 19 -7.68 14.70 6.10
N ILE A 20 -7.57 14.11 4.92
CA ILE A 20 -6.31 13.55 4.41
C ILE A 20 -5.42 14.72 3.98
N ALA A 21 -4.35 14.98 4.72
CA ALA A 21 -3.42 16.06 4.42
C ALA A 21 -2.65 15.79 3.12
N SER A 22 -2.53 16.81 2.28
CA SER A 22 -1.68 16.74 1.07
C SER A 22 -0.20 16.87 1.45
N LYS A 23 0.72 16.40 0.60
CA LYS A 23 2.18 16.41 0.85
C LYS A 23 2.73 17.80 1.22
N GLU A 24 2.08 18.87 0.77
CA GLU A 24 2.46 20.27 1.03
C GLU A 24 2.05 20.79 2.41
N GLU A 25 1.07 20.17 3.07
CA GLU A 25 0.62 20.52 4.44
C GLU A 25 1.29 19.64 5.52
N ALA A 26 2.33 18.89 5.17
CA ALA A 26 3.00 18.00 6.11
C ALA A 26 3.72 18.79 7.22
N ASN A 27 3.42 18.46 8.49
CA ASN A 27 4.10 19.03 9.65
C ASN A 27 5.63 18.81 9.52
N PRO A 28 6.48 19.84 9.61
CA PRO A 28 7.93 19.70 9.53
C PRO A 28 8.53 18.86 10.68
N ASN A 29 7.81 18.68 11.79
CA ASN A 29 8.22 17.81 12.89
C ASN A 29 7.11 16.81 13.27
N PRO A 30 6.88 15.78 12.45
CA PRO A 30 5.79 14.83 12.65
C PRO A 30 5.98 13.93 13.89
N LEU A 31 7.18 13.89 14.47
CA LEU A 31 7.47 13.07 15.66
C LEU A 31 7.08 13.74 16.97
N ALA A 32 6.85 15.06 16.98
CA ALA A 32 6.44 15.79 18.19
C ALA A 32 4.99 15.49 18.60
N ASP A 33 4.13 15.22 17.62
CA ASP A 33 2.70 14.94 17.84
C ASP A 33 2.42 13.45 18.08
N LEU A 34 3.43 12.59 17.88
CA LEU A 34 3.29 11.14 18.04
C LEU A 34 3.53 10.72 19.50
N PRO A 35 2.74 9.77 20.03
CA PRO A 35 3.06 9.15 21.31
C PRO A 35 4.47 8.56 21.29
N THR A 36 5.21 8.75 22.37
CA THR A 36 6.63 8.37 22.49
C THR A 36 6.90 6.90 22.13
N GLN A 37 5.92 6.02 22.37
CA GLN A 37 5.99 4.60 22.03
C GLN A 37 6.16 4.33 20.53
N TYR A 38 5.68 5.22 19.66
CA TYR A 38 5.74 5.09 18.21
C TYR A 38 6.95 5.80 17.60
N CYS A 39 7.56 6.77 18.29
CA CYS A 39 8.76 7.47 17.80
C CYS A 39 9.92 6.51 17.50
N LYS A 40 9.98 5.35 18.18
CA LYS A 40 10.97 4.29 17.88
C LYS A 40 10.86 3.70 16.48
N PHE A 41 9.71 3.83 15.82
CA PHE A 41 9.46 3.34 14.47
C PHE A 41 9.63 4.42 13.39
N ALA A 42 10.09 5.63 13.75
CA ALA A 42 10.32 6.70 12.78
C ALA A 42 11.18 6.24 11.59
N LYS A 43 12.16 5.35 11.84
CA LYS A 43 12.99 4.74 10.81
C LYS A 43 12.21 3.86 9.83
N VAL A 44 11.25 3.07 10.32
CA VAL A 44 10.46 2.12 9.51
C VAL A 44 9.66 2.84 8.42
N PHE A 45 9.20 4.06 8.73
CA PHE A 45 8.45 4.90 7.79
C PHE A 45 9.33 5.91 7.04
N GLY A 46 10.65 5.82 7.17
CA GLY A 46 11.60 6.67 6.43
C GLY A 46 11.70 6.28 4.95
N GLU A 47 12.12 7.24 4.12
CA GLU A 47 12.23 7.03 2.67
C GLU A 47 13.22 5.92 2.28
N GLU A 48 14.20 5.63 3.13
CA GLU A 48 15.19 4.58 2.88
C GLU A 48 14.60 3.17 3.03
N GLU A 49 13.91 2.90 4.14
CA GLU A 49 13.30 1.60 4.43
C GLU A 49 12.07 1.34 3.54
N PHE A 50 11.33 2.38 3.14
CA PHE A 50 10.16 2.25 2.26
C PHE A 50 10.50 1.74 0.85
N LYS A 51 11.75 1.93 0.41
CA LYS A 51 12.23 1.44 -0.89
C LYS A 51 12.55 -0.07 -0.87
N VAL A 52 12.63 -0.66 0.31
CA VAL A 52 12.99 -2.08 0.50
C VAL A 52 11.72 -2.88 0.75
N LEU A 53 11.52 -3.94 -0.03
CA LEU A 53 10.41 -4.85 0.21
C LEU A 53 10.67 -5.64 1.50
N PRO A 54 9.68 -5.77 2.40
CA PRO A 54 9.79 -6.65 3.55
C PRO A 54 10.13 -8.09 3.10
N PRO A 55 10.87 -8.85 3.93
CA PRO A 55 11.17 -10.24 3.62
C PRO A 55 9.88 -11.05 3.46
N HIS A 56 9.95 -12.08 2.62
CA HIS A 56 8.85 -13.03 2.46
C HIS A 56 8.60 -13.78 3.78
N TRP A 57 7.34 -13.90 4.18
CA TRP A 57 6.92 -14.58 5.41
C TRP A 57 6.23 -15.92 5.14
N GLU A 58 6.22 -16.81 6.13
CA GLU A 58 5.58 -18.14 6.05
C GLU A 58 4.06 -18.07 5.87
N TYR A 59 3.44 -16.95 6.24
CA TYR A 59 2.01 -16.69 6.06
C TYR A 59 1.68 -15.94 4.76
N ASN A 60 2.66 -15.65 3.92
CA ASN A 60 2.36 -15.17 2.58
C ASN A 60 1.67 -16.28 1.78
N ILE A 61 0.75 -15.91 0.90
CA ILE A 61 -0.03 -16.86 0.11
C ILE A 61 0.88 -17.51 -0.93
N ALA A 62 1.21 -18.79 -0.73
CA ALA A 62 1.88 -19.61 -1.72
C ALA A 62 0.91 -19.96 -2.85
N ILE A 63 1.43 -20.02 -4.08
CA ILE A 63 0.71 -20.59 -5.22
C ILE A 63 1.24 -22.02 -5.38
N ASP A 64 0.42 -23.00 -5.01
CA ASP A 64 0.78 -24.41 -5.14
C ASP A 64 0.83 -24.80 -6.62
N LEU A 65 2.02 -25.16 -7.10
CA LEU A 65 2.24 -25.58 -8.48
C LEU A 65 2.09 -27.10 -8.60
N ILE A 66 1.42 -27.54 -9.66
CA ILE A 66 1.37 -28.95 -10.02
C ILE A 66 2.70 -29.31 -10.72
N PRO A 67 3.41 -30.36 -10.29
CA PRO A 67 4.65 -30.79 -10.95
C PRO A 67 4.39 -31.12 -12.43
N ASP A 68 5.32 -30.73 -13.30
CA ASP A 68 5.27 -30.91 -14.76
C ASP A 68 4.08 -30.23 -15.48
N ALA A 69 3.31 -29.40 -14.77
CA ALA A 69 2.25 -28.61 -15.40
C ALA A 69 2.84 -27.53 -16.30
N LYS A 70 2.48 -27.59 -17.58
CA LYS A 70 2.84 -26.58 -18.57
C LYS A 70 1.88 -25.40 -18.47
N LEU A 71 2.42 -24.18 -18.33
CA LEU A 71 1.63 -22.96 -18.47
C LEU A 71 1.02 -22.93 -19.88
N SER A 72 -0.32 -22.86 -19.96
CA SER A 72 -1.02 -22.67 -21.22
C SER A 72 -0.92 -21.20 -21.63
N PRO A 73 -0.32 -20.86 -22.79
CA PRO A 73 -0.42 -19.51 -23.32
C PRO A 73 -1.89 -19.23 -23.69
N GLY A 74 -2.52 -18.30 -22.97
CA GLY A 74 -3.86 -17.81 -23.30
C GLY A 74 -3.80 -16.70 -24.35
N PRO A 75 -4.73 -16.64 -25.31
CA PRO A 75 -4.79 -15.51 -26.24
C PRO A 75 -5.11 -14.23 -25.44
N ILE A 76 -4.31 -13.19 -25.65
CA ILE A 76 -4.62 -11.85 -25.16
C ILE A 76 -5.47 -11.18 -26.24
N TYR A 77 -6.68 -10.75 -25.89
CA TYR A 77 -7.51 -9.98 -26.82
C TYR A 77 -6.80 -8.68 -27.21
N GLY A 78 -6.87 -8.33 -28.49
CA GLY A 78 -6.35 -7.07 -28.98
C GLY A 78 -7.07 -5.90 -28.31
N MET A 79 -6.30 -4.91 -27.84
CA MET A 79 -6.81 -3.63 -27.37
C MET A 79 -6.74 -2.61 -28.50
N THR A 80 -7.60 -1.60 -28.46
CA THR A 80 -7.47 -0.42 -29.33
C THR A 80 -6.22 0.39 -28.99
N ASP A 81 -5.76 1.25 -29.91
CA ASP A 81 -4.56 2.06 -29.69
C ASP A 81 -4.67 2.99 -28.46
N ALA A 82 -5.86 3.53 -28.23
CA ALA A 82 -6.13 4.38 -27.07
C ALA A 82 -6.03 3.60 -25.75
N GLU A 83 -6.63 2.41 -25.69
CA GLU A 83 -6.58 1.52 -24.52
C GLU A 83 -5.15 1.03 -24.26
N SER A 84 -4.44 0.60 -25.30
CA SER A 84 -3.05 0.14 -25.21
C SER A 84 -2.13 1.26 -24.71
N LYS A 85 -2.31 2.50 -25.17
CA LYS A 85 -1.54 3.66 -24.70
C LYS A 85 -1.80 3.95 -23.22
N ALA A 86 -3.07 3.97 -22.81
CA ALA A 86 -3.43 4.20 -21.41
C ALA A 86 -2.89 3.10 -20.49
N LEU A 87 -3.01 1.84 -20.89
CA LEU A 87 -2.48 0.70 -20.14
C LEU A 87 -0.96 0.77 -20.00
N LYS A 88 -0.23 1.06 -21.09
CA LYS A 88 1.23 1.21 -21.05
C LYS A 88 1.65 2.35 -20.12
N GLN A 89 0.99 3.51 -20.18
CA GLN A 89 1.27 4.62 -19.28
C GLN A 89 1.05 4.23 -17.81
N HIS A 90 -0.03 3.51 -17.53
CA HIS A 90 -0.33 3.02 -16.18
C HIS A 90 0.74 2.02 -15.69
N ILE A 91 1.11 1.04 -16.51
CA ILE A 91 2.15 0.06 -16.18
C ILE A 91 3.49 0.75 -15.94
N VAL A 92 3.90 1.68 -16.81
CA VAL A 92 5.16 2.44 -16.65
C VAL A 92 5.13 3.26 -15.36
N SER A 93 4.02 3.94 -15.07
CA SER A 93 3.86 4.70 -13.82
C SER A 93 4.00 3.80 -12.58
N TRP A 94 3.31 2.66 -12.56
CA TRP A 94 3.31 1.74 -11.42
C TRP A 94 4.65 1.02 -11.24
N THR A 95 5.30 0.63 -12.34
CA THR A 95 6.63 -0.03 -12.33
C THR A 95 7.74 0.93 -11.93
N SER A 96 7.67 2.20 -12.35
CA SER A 96 8.62 3.25 -11.96
C SER A 96 8.64 3.50 -10.44
N LEU A 97 7.53 3.28 -9.75
CA LEU A 97 7.44 3.39 -8.29
C LEU A 97 8.04 2.19 -7.54
N ARG A 98 8.16 1.04 -8.21
CA ARG A 98 8.58 -0.24 -7.59
C ARG A 98 9.98 -0.70 -8.02
N GLY A 99 10.69 0.09 -8.83
CA GLY A 99 12.03 -0.26 -9.31
C GLY A 99 12.07 -1.50 -10.23
N VAL A 100 10.92 -1.93 -10.76
CA VAL A 100 10.85 -3.08 -11.66
C VAL A 100 11.24 -2.62 -13.06
N LYS A 101 12.35 -3.13 -13.59
CA LYS A 101 12.82 -2.80 -14.94
C LYS A 101 11.93 -3.52 -15.96
N VAL A 102 11.02 -2.79 -16.61
CA VAL A 102 10.28 -3.28 -17.77
C VAL A 102 11.29 -3.52 -18.90
N ALA A 103 11.41 -4.77 -19.36
CA ALA A 103 12.24 -5.11 -20.51
C ALA A 103 11.64 -4.45 -21.76
N GLY A 104 12.41 -3.55 -22.36
CA GLY A 104 12.06 -2.96 -23.66
C GLY A 104 12.11 -4.05 -24.73
N ALA A 105 11.01 -4.16 -25.47
CA ALA A 105 10.94 -4.88 -26.74
C ALA A 105 11.44 -3.99 -27.87
#